data_AF-A0A2T3G6K8-F1
#
_entry.id   AF-A0A2T3G6K8-F1
#
_cell.length_a   1.000
_cell.length_b   1.000
_cell.length_c   1.000
_cell.angle_alpha   90.00
_cell.angle_beta   90.00
_cell.angle_gamma   90.00
#
_symmetry.space_group_name_H-M   'P 1'
#
loop_
_entity.id
_entity.type
_entity.pdbx_description
1 polymer ?
#
loop_
_entity_poly.entity_id
_entity_poly.type
_entity_poly.pdbx_seq_one_letter_code
_entity_poly.pdbx_strand_id
1 'polypeptide(L)'
;MQVYSIFLDKDVYFFNGPCYLNGIPFKNLAEFVNAYLTCNKEINNIYIAGACYSSSKDTAEKIVSACFGTVRKYNIGTISEYTKGGRSAVDDAIKKYQTSINLNPKDKKDHRKMVYFLVDEEVVAILIGSSNFSKNTYLTKYSSEADLMLLKYEKGNSNEKLVKSLENDIQANPNGLLVSKSLRTVDASFLQKIFEENMGQLKK
;
A
#
# COMPACT_ATOMS: atom_id res chain seq x y z
N MET A 1 -9.50 -2.65 19.47
CA MET A 1 -8.90 -2.71 18.12
C MET A 1 -8.00 -3.94 18.00
N GLN A 2 -7.92 -4.54 16.82
CA GLN A 2 -6.96 -5.60 16.45
C GLN A 2 -6.21 -5.16 15.18
N VAL A 3 -5.04 -5.76 14.94
CA VAL A 3 -4.30 -5.60 13.68
C VAL A 3 -4.24 -6.95 12.99
N TYR A 4 -4.59 -7.00 11.71
CA TYR A 4 -4.41 -8.18 10.87
C TYR A 4 -3.22 -7.94 9.94
N SER A 5 -2.47 -8.99 9.66
CA SER A 5 -1.29 -8.94 8.80
C SER A 5 -1.50 -9.90 7.64
N ILE A 6 -1.39 -9.40 6.41
CA ILE A 6 -1.35 -10.22 5.20
C ILE A 6 0.10 -10.24 4.72
N PHE A 7 0.70 -11.43 4.65
CA PHE A 7 2.04 -11.62 4.12
C PHE A 7 1.99 -11.77 2.60
N LEU A 8 2.81 -10.97 1.92
CA LEU A 8 2.86 -10.84 0.48
C LEU A 8 4.24 -11.29 0.00
N ASP A 9 4.38 -12.59 -0.24
CA ASP A 9 5.56 -13.17 -0.86
C ASP A 9 5.44 -13.10 -2.39
N LYS A 10 6.40 -12.44 -3.04
CA LYS A 10 6.44 -12.34 -4.50
C LYS A 10 6.49 -13.67 -5.20
N ASP A 11 7.18 -14.65 -4.62
CA ASP A 11 7.31 -15.95 -5.25
C ASP A 11 5.95 -16.65 -5.35
N VAL A 12 5.04 -16.36 -4.40
CA VAL A 12 3.68 -16.89 -4.40
C VAL A 12 2.85 -16.25 -5.52
N TYR A 13 2.70 -14.93 -5.53
CA TYR A 13 1.77 -14.28 -6.48
C TYR A 13 2.34 -14.04 -7.88
N PHE A 14 3.66 -14.14 -8.12
CA PHE A 14 4.21 -14.05 -9.47
C PHE A 14 4.32 -15.41 -10.20
N PHE A 15 4.54 -16.54 -9.51
CA PHE A 15 4.76 -17.85 -10.17
C PHE A 15 3.69 -18.89 -9.97
N ASN A 16 3.06 -18.94 -8.79
CA ASN A 16 2.14 -20.02 -8.46
C ASN A 16 0.71 -19.76 -8.98
N GLY A 17 0.54 -18.71 -9.77
CA GLY A 17 -0.75 -18.26 -10.30
C GLY A 17 -1.27 -17.01 -9.58
N PRO A 18 -2.39 -16.45 -10.05
CA PRO A 18 -2.98 -15.30 -9.38
C PRO A 18 -3.42 -15.68 -7.97
N CYS A 19 -3.02 -14.87 -6.99
CA CYS A 19 -3.62 -14.90 -5.67
C CYS A 19 -4.95 -14.15 -5.69
N TYR A 20 -5.76 -14.34 -4.66
CA TYR A 20 -7.08 -13.71 -4.57
C TYR A 20 -7.20 -12.94 -3.27
N LEU A 21 -7.75 -11.73 -3.35
CA LEU A 21 -8.15 -10.94 -2.19
C LEU A 21 -9.66 -10.74 -2.25
N ASN A 22 -10.41 -11.46 -1.41
CA ASN A 22 -11.88 -11.43 -1.40
C ASN A 22 -12.47 -11.64 -2.82
N GLY A 23 -12.00 -12.70 -3.50
CA GLY A 23 -12.42 -13.05 -4.87
C GLY A 23 -11.80 -12.22 -6.00
N ILE A 24 -11.04 -11.16 -5.70
CA ILE A 24 -10.37 -10.34 -6.73
C ILE A 24 -8.98 -10.92 -7.02
N PRO A 25 -8.68 -11.36 -8.25
CA PRO A 25 -7.37 -11.90 -8.59
C PRO A 25 -6.31 -10.80 -8.66
N PHE A 26 -5.08 -11.12 -8.26
CA PHE A 26 -3.90 -10.30 -8.47
C PHE A 26 -2.66 -11.17 -8.70
N LYS A 27 -1.74 -10.71 -9.55
CA LYS A 27 -0.48 -11.42 -9.86
C LYS A 27 0.79 -10.59 -9.62
N ASN A 28 0.62 -9.38 -9.08
CA ASN A 28 1.71 -8.48 -8.73
C ASN A 28 1.25 -7.52 -7.62
N LEU A 29 2.19 -6.78 -7.04
CA LEU A 29 1.90 -5.91 -5.89
C LEU A 29 1.01 -4.71 -6.28
N ALA A 30 1.12 -4.19 -7.50
CA ALA A 30 0.22 -3.12 -7.97
C ALA A 30 -1.24 -3.58 -8.05
N GLU A 31 -1.47 -4.77 -8.60
CA GLU A 31 -2.80 -5.41 -8.65
C GLU A 31 -3.30 -5.74 -7.24
N PHE A 32 -2.43 -6.15 -6.31
CA PHE A 32 -2.81 -6.31 -4.90
C PHE A 32 -3.31 -4.99 -4.29
N VAL A 33 -2.58 -3.88 -4.49
CA VAL A 33 -3.00 -2.55 -4.02
C VAL A 33 -4.35 -2.17 -4.62
N ASN A 34 -4.55 -2.43 -5.92
CA ASN A 34 -5.81 -2.18 -6.59
C ASN A 34 -6.97 -3.03 -6.05
N ALA A 35 -6.73 -4.33 -5.82
CA ALA A 35 -7.70 -5.25 -5.23
C ALA A 35 -8.08 -4.80 -3.81
N TYR A 36 -7.11 -4.40 -3.00
CA TYR A 36 -7.36 -3.88 -1.65
C TYR A 36 -8.25 -2.62 -1.67
N LEU A 37 -7.94 -1.66 -2.54
CA LEU A 37 -8.75 -0.44 -2.72
C LEU A 37 -10.16 -0.73 -3.26
N THR A 38 -10.31 -1.78 -4.07
CA THR A 38 -11.63 -2.22 -4.57
C THR A 38 -12.49 -2.82 -3.45
N CYS A 39 -11.86 -3.54 -2.52
CA CYS A 39 -12.52 -4.09 -1.34
C CYS A 39 -12.85 -3.04 -0.27
N ASN A 40 -12.18 -1.88 -0.29
CA ASN A 40 -12.28 -0.84 0.76
C ASN A 40 -12.65 0.52 0.13
N LYS A 41 -13.95 0.73 -0.08
CA LYS A 41 -14.52 1.87 -0.81
C LYS A 41 -14.55 3.17 -0.03
N GLU A 42 -14.09 3.16 1.21
CA GLU A 42 -14.05 4.31 2.10
C GLU A 42 -12.72 5.05 2.03
N ILE A 43 -11.62 4.39 1.61
CA ILE A 43 -10.26 4.99 1.56
C ILE A 43 -10.19 6.15 0.56
N ASN A 44 -9.96 7.36 1.02
CA ASN A 44 -9.93 8.56 0.17
C ASN A 44 -8.55 9.21 0.08
N ASN A 45 -7.66 8.92 1.03
CA ASN A 45 -6.32 9.48 1.09
C ASN A 45 -5.25 8.37 1.10
N ILE A 46 -4.18 8.56 0.31
CA ILE A 46 -3.08 7.59 0.18
C ILE A 46 -1.76 8.35 0.28
N TYR A 47 -0.86 7.88 1.13
CA TYR A 47 0.47 8.46 1.29
C TYR A 47 1.54 7.44 0.94
N ILE A 48 2.46 7.80 0.06
CA ILE A 48 3.50 6.90 -0.42
C ILE A 48 4.85 7.42 0.10
N ALA A 49 5.51 6.66 0.96
CA ALA A 49 6.91 6.83 1.32
C ALA A 49 7.73 5.82 0.51
N GLY A 50 8.41 6.30 -0.54
CA GLY A 50 9.18 5.47 -1.44
C GLY A 50 10.67 5.75 -1.29
N ALA A 51 11.44 4.72 -0.94
CA ALA A 51 12.89 4.79 -0.89
C ALA A 51 13.46 5.21 -2.24
N CYS A 52 13.20 4.38 -3.26
CA CYS A 52 13.44 4.72 -4.65
C CYS A 52 12.09 4.73 -5.38
N TYR A 53 11.65 5.91 -5.79
CA TYR A 53 10.55 6.02 -6.74
C TYR A 53 11.00 5.61 -8.14
N SER A 54 10.03 5.32 -9.01
CA SER A 54 10.29 5.03 -10.41
C SER A 54 11.12 6.14 -11.07
N SER A 55 12.22 5.77 -11.71
CA SER A 55 13.21 6.71 -12.25
C SER A 55 12.84 7.33 -13.60
N SER A 56 11.76 6.88 -14.24
CA SER A 56 11.28 7.42 -15.51
C SER A 56 9.78 7.69 -15.49
N LYS A 57 9.34 8.69 -16.28
CA LYS A 57 7.92 9.04 -16.41
C LYS A 57 7.05 7.87 -16.90
N ASP A 58 7.51 7.16 -17.92
CA ASP A 58 6.78 5.99 -18.47
C ASP A 58 6.55 4.90 -17.41
N THR A 59 7.58 4.59 -16.61
CA THR A 59 7.45 3.57 -15.58
C THR A 59 6.61 4.04 -14.40
N ALA A 60 6.72 5.31 -14.01
CA ALA A 60 5.87 5.93 -13.01
C ALA A 60 4.38 5.87 -13.41
N GLU A 61 4.05 6.24 -14.65
CA GLU A 61 2.67 6.18 -15.16
C GLU A 61 2.12 4.76 -15.13
N LYS A 62 2.90 3.75 -15.54
CA LYS A 62 2.47 2.35 -15.51
C LYS A 62 2.12 1.87 -14.11
N ILE A 63 2.95 2.20 -13.10
CA ILE A 63 2.71 1.78 -11.71
C ILE A 63 1.50 2.51 -11.13
N VAL A 64 1.43 3.83 -11.31
CA VAL A 64 0.31 4.64 -10.82
C VAL A 64 -1.00 4.18 -11.46
N SER A 65 -1.02 3.93 -12.77
CA SER A 65 -2.18 3.40 -13.47
C SER A 65 -2.56 1.99 -12.99
N ALA A 66 -1.59 1.13 -12.71
CA ALA A 66 -1.88 -0.23 -12.24
C ALA A 66 -2.43 -0.24 -10.81
N CYS A 67 -1.89 0.59 -9.90
CA CYS A 67 -2.37 0.68 -8.52
C CYS A 67 -3.70 1.44 -8.46
N PHE A 68 -3.79 2.58 -9.14
CA PHE A 68 -4.78 3.62 -8.91
C PHE A 68 -5.55 4.04 -10.16
N GLY A 69 -5.38 3.42 -11.32
CA GLY A 69 -6.02 3.83 -12.58
C GLY A 69 -7.53 3.59 -12.68
N THR A 70 -8.24 3.54 -11.54
CA THR A 70 -9.70 3.37 -11.50
C THR A 70 -10.42 4.72 -11.70
N VAL A 71 -11.74 4.68 -11.96
CA VAL A 71 -12.58 5.88 -12.08
C VAL A 71 -12.64 6.66 -10.76
N ARG A 72 -12.45 5.96 -9.63
CA ARG A 72 -12.48 6.57 -8.30
C ARG A 72 -11.29 7.48 -8.11
N LYS A 73 -11.55 8.68 -7.58
CA LYS A 73 -10.51 9.65 -7.25
C LYS A 73 -10.02 9.48 -5.82
N TYR A 74 -8.71 9.45 -5.67
CA TYR A 74 -7.97 9.44 -4.41
C TYR A 74 -7.11 10.70 -4.33
N ASN A 75 -6.91 11.22 -3.12
CA ASN A 75 -5.87 12.20 -2.87
C ASN A 75 -4.59 11.46 -2.49
N ILE A 76 -3.54 11.62 -3.30
CA ILE A 76 -2.30 10.87 -3.16
C ILE A 76 -1.14 11.83 -2.95
N GLY A 77 -0.42 11.66 -1.85
CA GLY A 77 0.78 12.44 -1.53
C GLY A 77 2.04 11.58 -1.46
N THR A 78 3.14 12.08 -2.02
CA THR A 78 4.47 11.47 -1.85
C THR A 78 5.23 12.14 -0.71
N ILE A 79 5.75 11.36 0.23
CA ILE A 79 6.44 11.88 1.42
C ILE A 79 7.87 12.28 1.04
N SER A 80 8.89 11.42 1.13
CA SER A 80 10.28 11.80 0.78
C SER A 80 10.94 10.70 -0.06
N GLU A 81 12.10 10.99 -0.66
CA GLU A 81 12.89 10.06 -1.47
C GLU A 81 14.33 9.89 -0.92
N TYR A 82 14.95 8.74 -1.19
CA TYR A 82 16.31 8.43 -0.75
C TYR A 82 17.37 9.18 -1.58
N THR A 83 17.19 9.19 -2.89
CA THR A 83 18.03 9.88 -3.87
C THR A 83 17.16 10.74 -4.76
N LYS A 84 17.61 11.96 -5.07
CA LYS A 84 16.86 12.93 -5.86
C LYS A 84 16.51 12.38 -7.25
N GLY A 85 15.23 12.49 -7.63
CA GLY A 85 14.83 12.50 -9.05
C GLY A 85 13.72 11.52 -9.47
N GLY A 86 13.32 10.56 -8.64
CA GLY A 86 12.25 9.62 -8.99
C GLY A 86 10.85 10.12 -8.58
N ARG A 87 10.79 10.88 -7.47
CA ARG A 87 9.51 11.32 -6.87
C ARG A 87 8.70 12.20 -7.81
N SER A 88 9.34 13.13 -8.52
CA SER A 88 8.65 14.05 -9.43
C SER A 88 7.95 13.33 -10.59
N ALA A 89 8.55 12.26 -11.12
CA ALA A 89 7.93 11.44 -12.15
C ALA A 89 6.66 10.75 -11.63
N VAL A 90 6.67 10.32 -10.37
CA VAL A 90 5.50 9.72 -9.70
C VAL A 90 4.44 10.77 -9.38
N ASP A 91 4.82 11.96 -8.89
CA ASP A 91 3.89 13.07 -8.65
C ASP A 91 3.18 13.49 -9.95
N ASP A 92 3.91 13.58 -11.07
CA ASP A 92 3.34 13.90 -12.38
C ASP A 92 2.40 12.79 -12.88
N ALA A 93 2.78 11.52 -12.70
CA ALA A 93 1.90 10.40 -13.01
C ALA A 93 0.63 10.40 -12.15
N ILE A 94 0.73 10.71 -10.85
CA ILE A 94 -0.42 10.86 -9.96
C ILE A 94 -1.35 11.95 -10.49
N LYS A 95 -0.87 13.15 -10.85
CA LYS A 95 -1.70 14.24 -11.37
C LYS A 95 -2.51 13.86 -12.61
N LYS A 96 -2.01 12.92 -13.42
CA LYS A 96 -2.69 12.44 -14.64
C LYS A 96 -3.91 11.58 -14.31
N TYR A 97 -3.82 10.73 -13.30
CA TYR A 97 -4.85 9.74 -12.97
C TYR A 97 -5.69 10.11 -11.75
N GLN A 98 -5.14 10.89 -10.83
CA GLN A 98 -5.59 11.09 -9.46
C GLN A 98 -5.35 12.52 -8.96
N THR A 99 -5.83 12.85 -7.75
CA THR A 99 -5.54 14.14 -7.11
C THR A 99 -4.17 14.05 -6.43
N SER A 100 -3.21 14.86 -6.86
CA SER A 100 -1.88 14.90 -6.23
C SER A 100 -1.87 15.92 -5.09
N ILE A 101 -1.50 15.47 -3.89
CA ILE A 101 -1.25 16.33 -2.74
C ILE A 101 0.22 16.73 -2.74
N ASN A 102 0.50 18.04 -2.73
CA ASN A 102 1.86 18.53 -2.56
C ASN A 102 2.24 18.60 -1.07
N LEU A 103 3.00 17.62 -0.59
CA LEU A 103 3.39 17.51 0.82
C LEU A 103 4.65 18.30 1.20
N ASN A 104 5.36 18.92 0.24
CA ASN A 104 6.57 19.70 0.48
C ASN A 104 7.56 19.07 1.50
N PRO A 105 8.10 17.88 1.20
CA PRO A 105 9.00 17.20 2.13
C PRO A 105 10.32 17.91 2.37
N LYS A 106 10.91 17.62 3.53
CA LYS A 106 12.31 17.98 3.83
C LYS A 106 13.24 17.29 2.84
N ASP A 107 14.37 17.92 2.54
CA ASP A 107 15.46 17.32 1.76
C ASP A 107 16.27 16.35 2.65
N LYS A 108 15.59 15.30 3.15
CA LYS A 108 16.16 14.26 3.99
C LYS A 108 15.99 12.93 3.29
N LYS A 109 17.10 12.21 3.15
CA LYS A 109 17.12 10.84 2.62
C LYS A 109 16.14 9.96 3.39
N ASP A 110 15.19 9.39 2.68
CA ASP A 110 14.20 8.46 3.23
C ASP A 110 14.30 7.13 2.48
N HIS A 111 14.64 6.05 3.18
CA HIS A 111 14.77 4.71 2.60
C HIS A 111 13.61 3.77 2.97
N ARG A 112 12.53 4.33 3.56
CA ARG A 112 11.32 3.59 3.89
C ARG A 112 10.52 3.26 2.63
N LYS A 113 9.74 2.18 2.70
CA LYS A 113 8.96 1.63 1.59
C LYS A 113 7.59 1.29 2.13
N MET A 114 6.76 2.32 2.22
CA MET A 114 5.49 2.27 2.91
C MET A 114 4.41 2.97 2.11
N VAL A 115 3.22 2.39 2.11
CA VAL A 115 2.00 3.02 1.59
C VAL A 115 0.98 3.03 2.72
N TYR A 116 0.49 4.22 3.05
CA TYR A 116 -0.55 4.43 4.05
C TYR A 116 -1.88 4.61 3.34
N PHE A 117 -2.91 3.95 3.86
CA PHE A 117 -4.27 4.06 3.37
C PHE A 117 -5.15 4.63 4.47
N LEU A 118 -5.82 5.74 4.17
CA LEU A 118 -6.57 6.51 5.14
C LEU A 118 -8.03 6.67 4.73
N VAL A 119 -8.89 6.64 5.73
CA VAL A 119 -10.26 7.17 5.66
C VAL A 119 -10.24 8.52 6.36
N ASP A 120 -10.41 9.58 5.58
CA ASP A 120 -10.18 10.95 6.02
C ASP A 120 -8.75 11.09 6.57
N GLU A 121 -8.60 11.35 7.88
CA GLU A 121 -7.29 11.52 8.54
C GLU A 121 -6.84 10.28 9.30
N GLU A 122 -7.65 9.22 9.32
CA GLU A 122 -7.38 8.00 10.09
C GLU A 122 -6.69 6.94 9.22
N VAL A 123 -5.54 6.45 9.69
CA VAL A 123 -4.83 5.32 9.07
C VAL A 123 -5.54 4.00 9.36
N VAL A 124 -6.10 3.40 8.31
CA VAL A 124 -6.79 2.11 8.38
C VAL A 124 -5.94 0.95 7.88
N ALA A 125 -4.91 1.22 7.09
CA ALA A 125 -3.94 0.20 6.70
C ALA A 125 -2.57 0.77 6.32
N ILE A 126 -1.55 -0.09 6.42
CA ILE A 126 -0.17 0.20 6.01
C ILE A 126 0.36 -1.00 5.22
N LEU A 127 0.78 -0.78 3.98
CA LEU A 127 1.63 -1.70 3.24
C LEU A 127 3.09 -1.33 3.53
N ILE A 128 3.89 -2.29 4.00
CA ILE A 128 5.30 -2.08 4.36
C ILE A 128 6.14 -3.27 3.92
N GLY A 129 7.34 -3.03 3.41
CA GLY A 129 8.27 -4.12 3.11
C GLY A 129 9.54 -3.68 2.41
N SER A 130 10.08 -4.55 1.56
CA SER A 130 11.29 -4.27 0.79
C SER A 130 11.02 -3.70 -0.61
N SER A 131 9.75 -3.66 -1.05
CA SER A 131 9.37 -3.19 -2.39
C SER A 131 9.45 -1.67 -2.55
N ASN A 132 10.39 -1.20 -3.37
CA ASN A 132 10.40 0.19 -3.84
C ASN A 132 9.08 0.54 -4.56
N PHE A 133 8.64 1.81 -4.60
CA PHE A 133 7.50 2.19 -5.44
C PHE A 133 7.96 2.34 -6.90
N SER A 134 8.32 1.23 -7.53
CA SER A 134 8.95 1.15 -8.85
C SER A 134 8.45 -0.06 -9.64
N LYS A 135 8.68 -0.05 -10.96
CA LYS A 135 8.22 -1.12 -11.85
C LYS A 135 8.79 -2.48 -11.45
N ASN A 136 10.06 -2.49 -11.05
CA ASN A 136 10.84 -3.70 -10.79
C ASN A 136 10.30 -4.54 -9.63
N THR A 137 9.55 -3.90 -8.73
CA THR A 137 9.04 -4.51 -7.51
C THR A 137 7.51 -4.57 -7.54
N TYR A 138 6.83 -3.59 -8.15
CA TYR A 138 5.36 -3.56 -8.20
C TYR A 138 4.75 -4.31 -9.36
N LEU A 139 5.43 -4.39 -10.51
CA LEU A 139 4.87 -4.93 -11.76
C LEU A 139 5.62 -6.15 -12.28
N THR A 140 6.88 -6.30 -11.90
CA THR A 140 7.73 -7.42 -12.33
C THR A 140 8.38 -8.05 -11.10
N LYS A 141 8.89 -9.27 -11.26
CA LYS A 141 9.83 -9.83 -10.29
C LYS A 141 11.26 -9.61 -10.78
N TYR A 142 11.98 -8.73 -10.09
CA TYR A 142 13.43 -8.56 -10.29
C TYR A 142 14.25 -9.27 -9.20
N SER A 143 13.68 -9.43 -8.00
CA SER A 143 14.31 -10.00 -6.80
C SER A 143 13.28 -10.77 -5.97
N SER A 144 13.75 -11.66 -5.08
CA SER A 144 12.90 -12.20 -4.02
C SER A 144 12.70 -11.10 -2.97
N GLU A 145 11.48 -10.60 -2.89
CA GLU A 145 11.07 -9.53 -1.98
C GLU A 145 9.74 -9.94 -1.35
N ALA A 146 9.51 -9.44 -0.13
CA ALA A 146 8.27 -9.68 0.59
C ALA A 146 7.79 -8.38 1.23
N ASP A 147 6.47 -8.26 1.31
CA ASP A 147 5.80 -7.14 1.94
C ASP A 147 4.74 -7.65 2.93
N LEU A 148 4.29 -6.74 3.79
CA LEU A 148 3.25 -6.97 4.78
C LEU A 148 2.19 -5.89 4.63
N MET A 149 0.93 -6.29 4.55
CA MET A 149 -0.21 -5.39 4.70
C MET A 149 -0.75 -5.49 6.11
N LEU A 150 -0.61 -4.42 6.88
CA LEU A 150 -1.17 -4.26 8.22
C LEU A 150 -2.55 -3.60 8.11
N LEU A 151 -3.58 -4.25 8.63
CA LEU A 151 -4.97 -3.79 8.59
C LEU A 151 -5.47 -3.48 9.99
N LYS A 152 -5.97 -2.26 10.21
CA LYS A 152 -6.75 -1.93 11.40
C LYS A 152 -8.07 -2.69 11.34
N TYR A 153 -8.42 -3.39 12.43
CA TYR A 153 -9.72 -4.06 12.56
C TYR A 153 -10.44 -3.65 13.84
N GLU A 154 -11.65 -3.13 13.65
CA GLU A 154 -12.68 -2.97 14.67
C GLU A 154 -14.05 -3.01 14.00
N LYS A 155 -15.10 -3.34 14.77
CA LYS A 155 -16.46 -3.39 14.25
C LYS A 155 -16.85 -2.01 13.72
N GLY A 156 -17.35 -1.94 12.50
CA GLY A 156 -17.70 -0.70 11.80
C GLY A 156 -16.56 -0.05 11.01
N ASN A 157 -15.32 -0.54 11.11
CA ASN A 157 -14.19 -0.01 10.32
C ASN A 157 -14.26 -0.48 8.86
N SER A 158 -13.63 0.28 7.95
CA SER A 158 -13.57 -0.01 6.51
C SER A 158 -13.08 -1.42 6.18
N ASN A 159 -12.15 -1.97 6.97
CA ASN A 159 -11.61 -3.31 6.73
C ASN A 159 -12.52 -4.45 7.24
N GLU A 160 -13.64 -4.18 7.92
CA GLU A 160 -14.43 -5.23 8.60
C GLU A 160 -14.86 -6.35 7.65
N LYS A 161 -15.36 -5.99 6.46
CA LYS A 161 -15.81 -6.97 5.45
C LYS A 161 -14.66 -7.80 4.92
N LEU A 162 -13.52 -7.16 4.62
CA LEU A 162 -12.34 -7.84 4.10
C LEU A 162 -11.78 -8.82 5.13
N VAL A 163 -11.62 -8.39 6.38
CA VAL A 163 -11.10 -9.23 7.46
C VAL A 163 -11.99 -10.44 7.70
N LYS A 164 -13.31 -10.27 7.72
CA LYS A 164 -14.25 -11.39 7.84
C LYS A 164 -14.14 -12.39 6.68
N SER A 165 -13.92 -11.92 5.44
CA SER A 165 -13.66 -12.81 4.31
C SER A 165 -12.36 -13.59 4.50
N LEU A 166 -11.29 -12.91 4.91
CA LEU A 166 -9.99 -13.55 5.10
C LEU A 166 -10.02 -14.61 6.21
N GLU A 167 -10.74 -14.38 7.31
CA GLU A 167 -10.91 -15.38 8.36
C GLU A 167 -11.60 -16.66 7.85
N ASN A 168 -12.52 -16.54 6.88
CA ASN A 168 -13.17 -17.68 6.23
C ASN A 168 -12.22 -18.36 5.21
N ASP A 169 -11.44 -17.58 4.46
CA ASP A 169 -10.53 -18.10 3.43
C ASP A 169 -9.33 -18.86 4.02
N ILE A 170 -8.79 -18.41 5.16
CA ILE A 170 -7.69 -19.09 5.89
C ILE A 170 -8.08 -20.52 6.28
N GLN A 171 -9.37 -20.74 6.60
CA GLN A 171 -9.86 -22.07 6.97
C GLN A 171 -10.03 -23.00 5.76
N ALA A 172 -10.05 -22.44 4.54
CA ALA A 172 -10.46 -23.14 3.33
C ALA A 172 -9.35 -23.38 2.29
N ASN A 173 -8.17 -22.72 2.37
CA ASN A 173 -7.22 -22.72 1.25
C ASN A 173 -5.72 -22.86 1.61
N PRO A 174 -5.04 -23.98 1.25
CA PRO A 174 -3.60 -24.18 1.50
C PRO A 174 -2.65 -23.41 0.56
N ASN A 175 -3.15 -22.83 -0.55
CA ASN A 175 -2.36 -21.98 -1.47
C ASN A 175 -2.70 -20.48 -1.31
N GLY A 176 -3.46 -20.12 -0.27
CA GLY A 176 -3.91 -18.76 0.00
C GLY A 176 -2.80 -17.84 0.54
N LEU A 177 -3.09 -16.53 0.56
CA LEU A 177 -2.25 -15.56 1.27
C LEU A 177 -2.08 -15.99 2.73
N LEU A 178 -0.84 -15.94 3.23
CA LEU A 178 -0.60 -16.16 4.65
C LEU A 178 -1.14 -14.94 5.41
N VAL A 179 -2.24 -15.13 6.12
CA VAL A 179 -2.86 -14.11 6.94
C VAL A 179 -2.67 -14.48 8.40
N SER A 180 -2.10 -13.57 9.17
CA SER A 180 -1.94 -13.70 10.61
C SER A 180 -2.80 -12.66 11.32
N LYS A 181 -3.53 -13.12 12.33
CA LYS A 181 -4.22 -12.25 13.28
C LYS A 181 -3.19 -11.78 14.30
N SER A 182 -2.77 -10.52 14.21
CA SER A 182 -1.84 -9.97 15.20
C SER A 182 -2.57 -9.73 16.53
N LEU A 183 -1.80 -9.77 17.61
CA LEU A 183 -2.24 -9.61 19.00
C LEU A 183 -3.23 -8.45 19.17
N ARG A 184 -4.20 -8.60 20.09
CA ARG A 184 -5.00 -7.46 20.57
C ARG A 184 -4.03 -6.39 21.04
N THR A 185 -3.93 -5.30 20.29
CA THR A 185 -3.16 -4.14 20.69
C THR A 185 -3.99 -3.37 21.72
N VAL A 186 -3.37 -3.00 22.84
CA VAL A 186 -3.99 -2.12 23.84
C VAL A 186 -4.19 -0.69 23.33
N ASP A 187 -3.45 -0.30 22.29
CA ASP A 187 -3.46 1.05 21.74
C ASP A 187 -4.13 1.10 20.37
N ALA A 188 -5.30 1.75 20.29
CA ALA A 188 -6.07 1.94 19.05
C ALA A 188 -5.37 2.88 18.03
N SER A 189 -4.34 3.61 18.47
CA SER A 189 -3.59 4.58 17.66
C SER A 189 -2.29 4.01 17.08
N PHE A 190 -2.02 2.70 17.21
CA PHE A 190 -0.74 2.12 16.82
C PHE A 190 -0.30 2.45 15.38
N LEU A 191 -1.17 2.22 14.38
CA LEU A 191 -0.86 2.55 12.99
C LEU A 191 -0.80 4.06 12.75
N GLN A 192 -1.64 4.82 13.47
CA GLN A 192 -1.67 6.28 13.40
C GLN A 192 -0.34 6.88 13.84
N LYS A 193 0.23 6.41 14.95
CA LYS A 193 1.53 6.87 15.46
C LYS A 193 2.66 6.65 14.46
N ILE A 194 2.69 5.49 13.79
CA ILE A 194 3.68 5.21 12.73
C ILE A 194 3.55 6.25 11.62
N PHE A 195 2.33 6.56 11.19
CA PHE A 195 2.09 7.58 10.16
C PHE A 195 2.50 8.99 10.62
N GLU A 196 2.13 9.42 11.82
CA GLU A 196 2.47 10.74 12.35
C GLU A 196 3.99 10.95 12.44
N GLU A 197 4.75 9.93 12.88
CA GLU A 197 6.21 9.95 12.87
C GLU A 197 6.78 10.14 11.44
N ASN A 198 6.11 9.57 10.44
CA ASN A 198 6.48 9.72 9.04
C ASN A 198 6.15 11.12 8.50
N MET A 199 5.01 11.68 8.88
CA MET A 199 4.60 13.04 8.50
C MET A 199 5.51 14.10 9.13
N GLY A 200 6.24 13.79 10.21
CA GLY A 200 7.32 14.62 10.73
C GLY A 200 8.46 14.91 9.73
N GLN A 201 8.50 14.23 8.57
CA GLN A 201 9.42 14.55 7.47
C GLN A 201 8.97 15.72 6.57
N LEU A 202 7.78 16.27 6.78
CA LEU A 202 7.31 17.43 6.03
C LEU A 202 7.88 18.73 6.61
N LYS A 203 8.06 19.75 5.76
CA LYS A 203 8.39 21.09 6.24
C LYS A 203 7.18 21.65 7.02
N LYS A 204 7.47 22.33 8.13
CA LYS A 204 6.46 23.09 8.87
C LYS A 204 6.06 24.33 8.08
#